data_AF-A0A5S3TLS6-F1
#
_entry.id   AF-A0A5S3TLS6-F1
#
_cell.length_a   1.000
_cell.length_b   1.000
_cell.length_c   1.000
_cell.angle_alpha   90.00
_cell.angle_beta   90.00
_cell.angle_gamma   90.00
#
_symmetry.space_group_name_H-M   'P 1'
#
loop_
_entity.id
_entity.type
_entity.pdbx_description
1 polymer ?
#
loop_
_entity_poly.entity_id
_entity_poly.type
_entity_poly.pdbx_seq_one_letter_code
_entity_poly.pdbx_strand_id
1 'polypeptide(L)'
;MKIVFKFIGLIWTISFLSFFVLFIYVGSGGEIPPLVQEYVIYSQTVLSSFLTSNWFYVVFVVGWFGVCYGLGKESGWQNLAKRYRKNNDWGLEESFRIGSGYIGKIRHNGILKVAANNRGLYLRVLFPFKFGHKNLFIPWQEISAVTLESGLFSENTPGFLKRMAKPVSKTEYLNIQLHEFPKQRLTIQSSEQLIRYIPKTLRDSAE
;
A
#
# COMPACT_ATOMS: atom_id res chain seq x y z
N MET A 1 -11.28 -30.60 -12.92
CA MET A 1 -11.14 -29.98 -11.57
C MET A 1 -11.20 -28.46 -11.57
N LYS A 2 -10.38 -27.72 -12.33
CA LYS A 2 -10.36 -26.23 -12.32
C LYS A 2 -11.69 -25.54 -12.69
N ILE A 3 -12.51 -26.16 -13.55
CA ILE A 3 -13.79 -25.60 -14.01
C ILE A 3 -14.88 -25.70 -12.93
N VAL A 4 -14.97 -26.83 -12.23
CA VAL A 4 -15.94 -27.04 -11.14
C VAL A 4 -15.72 -26.03 -10.01
N PHE A 5 -14.47 -25.79 -9.61
CA PHE A 5 -14.14 -24.76 -8.62
C PHE A 5 -14.48 -23.32 -9.07
N LYS A 6 -14.41 -23.03 -10.37
CA LYS A 6 -14.85 -21.71 -10.88
C LYS A 6 -16.36 -21.55 -10.77
N PHE A 7 -17.14 -22.57 -11.11
CA PHE A 7 -18.59 -22.54 -10.99
C PHE A 7 -19.06 -22.46 -9.53
N ILE A 8 -18.43 -23.24 -8.63
CA ILE A 8 -18.73 -23.17 -7.20
C ILE A 8 -18.44 -21.76 -6.65
N GLY A 9 -17.32 -21.16 -7.07
CA GLY A 9 -16.95 -19.80 -6.69
C GLY A 9 -17.89 -18.74 -7.25
N LEU A 10 -18.34 -18.88 -8.49
CA LEU A 10 -19.29 -17.97 -9.11
C LEU A 10 -20.65 -18.01 -8.40
N ILE A 11 -21.17 -19.20 -8.11
CA ILE A 11 -22.44 -19.39 -7.39
C ILE A 11 -22.35 -18.78 -5.98
N TRP A 12 -21.23 -19.00 -5.29
CA TRP A 12 -20.95 -18.37 -4.00
C TRP A 12 -20.90 -16.85 -4.08
N THR A 13 -20.28 -16.31 -5.13
CA THR A 13 -20.12 -14.86 -5.33
C THR A 13 -21.48 -14.20 -5.59
N ILE A 14 -22.32 -14.80 -6.44
CA ILE A 14 -23.67 -14.32 -6.74
C ILE A 14 -24.53 -14.36 -5.47
N SER A 15 -24.47 -15.46 -4.72
CA SER A 15 -25.20 -15.61 -3.47
C SER A 15 -24.76 -14.54 -2.45
N PHE A 16 -23.46 -14.40 -2.21
CA PHE A 16 -22.94 -13.41 -1.26
C PHE A 16 -23.27 -11.97 -1.67
N LEU A 17 -23.20 -11.64 -2.96
CA LEU A 17 -23.58 -10.32 -3.46
C LEU A 17 -25.08 -10.06 -3.28
N SER A 18 -25.92 -11.05 -3.59
CA SER A 18 -27.36 -10.97 -3.40
C SER A 18 -27.71 -10.75 -1.93
N PHE A 19 -27.08 -11.48 -1.00
CA PHE A 19 -27.20 -11.25 0.44
C PHE A 19 -26.87 -9.80 0.81
N PHE A 20 -25.75 -9.24 0.31
CA PHE A 20 -25.32 -7.89 0.66
C PHE A 20 -26.31 -6.82 0.17
N VAL A 21 -26.82 -6.98 -1.06
CA VAL A 21 -27.83 -6.09 -1.65
C VAL A 21 -29.13 -6.14 -0.84
N LEU A 22 -29.59 -7.34 -0.50
CA LEU A 22 -30.80 -7.55 0.28
C LEU A 22 -30.65 -7.02 1.72
N PHE A 23 -29.50 -7.22 2.34
CA PHE A 23 -29.20 -6.68 3.67
C PHE A 23 -29.30 -5.16 3.70
N ILE A 24 -28.74 -4.47 2.69
CA ILE A 24 -28.85 -3.01 2.56
C ILE A 24 -30.31 -2.58 2.31
N TYR A 25 -31.03 -3.28 1.44
CA TYR A 25 -32.42 -2.97 1.10
C TYR A 25 -33.34 -3.07 2.34
N VAL A 26 -33.22 -4.14 3.12
CA VAL A 26 -33.95 -4.30 4.38
C VAL A 26 -33.56 -3.22 5.39
N GLY A 27 -32.27 -2.92 5.51
CA GLY A 27 -31.77 -1.84 6.38
C GLY A 27 -32.29 -0.45 6.00
N SER A 28 -32.69 -0.25 4.74
CA SER A 28 -33.33 0.98 4.25
C SER A 28 -34.86 1.02 4.42
N GLY A 29 -35.45 0.02 5.08
CA GLY A 29 -36.90 -0.06 5.32
C GLY A 29 -37.68 -0.75 4.20
N GLY A 30 -37.00 -1.46 3.30
CA GLY A 30 -37.64 -2.26 2.26
C GLY A 30 -38.31 -3.51 2.81
N GLU A 31 -39.55 -3.78 2.40
CA GLU A 31 -40.25 -5.02 2.72
C GLU A 31 -39.84 -6.14 1.75
N ILE A 32 -39.52 -7.32 2.28
CA ILE A 32 -39.11 -8.48 1.49
C ILE A 32 -40.00 -9.69 1.76
N PRO A 33 -40.24 -10.55 0.75
CA PRO A 33 -41.01 -11.78 0.92
C PRO A 33 -40.41 -12.71 1.99
N PRO A 34 -41.23 -13.52 2.67
CA PRO A 34 -40.76 -14.43 3.74
C PRO A 34 -39.60 -15.35 3.33
N LEU A 35 -39.62 -15.87 2.09
CA LEU A 35 -38.53 -16.70 1.54
C LEU A 35 -37.18 -15.96 1.49
N VAL A 36 -37.22 -14.67 1.17
CA VAL A 36 -36.02 -13.82 1.10
C VAL A 36 -35.54 -13.45 2.50
N GLN A 37 -36.45 -13.26 3.45
CA GLN A 37 -36.12 -13.04 4.86
C GLN A 37 -35.36 -14.24 5.45
N GLU A 38 -35.85 -15.46 5.22
CA GLU A 38 -35.18 -16.69 5.67
C GLU A 38 -33.76 -16.79 5.11
N TYR A 39 -33.57 -16.49 3.82
CA TYR A 39 -32.26 -16.47 3.20
C TYR A 39 -31.29 -15.47 3.85
N VAL A 40 -31.76 -14.24 4.10
CA VAL A 40 -30.96 -13.18 4.75
C VAL A 40 -30.58 -13.59 6.17
N ILE A 41 -31.54 -14.12 6.95
CA ILE A 41 -31.31 -14.56 8.34
C ILE A 41 -30.31 -15.73 8.38
N TYR A 42 -30.48 -16.73 7.51
CA TYR A 42 -29.55 -17.85 7.41
C TYR A 42 -28.13 -17.36 7.09
N SER A 43 -28.00 -16.52 6.08
CA SER A 43 -26.72 -15.97 5.64
C SER A 43 -26.06 -15.13 6.75
N GLN A 44 -26.84 -14.30 7.45
CA GLN A 44 -26.37 -13.51 8.58
C GLN A 44 -25.91 -14.40 9.74
N THR A 45 -26.64 -15.47 10.04
CA THR A 45 -26.31 -16.41 11.11
C THR A 45 -25.00 -17.14 10.82
N VAL A 46 -24.85 -17.67 9.60
CA VAL A 46 -23.61 -18.33 9.17
C VAL A 46 -22.43 -17.35 9.18
N LEU A 47 -22.63 -16.14 8.63
CA LEU A 47 -21.60 -15.12 8.60
C LEU A 47 -21.19 -14.68 10.00
N SER A 48 -22.16 -14.43 10.89
CA SER A 48 -21.91 -14.08 12.28
C SER A 48 -21.11 -15.18 12.97
N SER A 49 -21.58 -16.44 12.89
CA SER A 49 -20.91 -17.59 13.48
C SER A 49 -19.46 -17.74 13.00
N PHE A 50 -19.22 -17.49 11.71
CA PHE A 50 -17.88 -17.48 11.14
C PHE A 50 -17.03 -16.32 11.69
N LEU A 51 -17.52 -15.08 11.65
CA LEU A 51 -16.78 -13.89 12.09
C LEU A 51 -16.49 -13.89 13.59
N THR A 52 -17.37 -14.47 14.40
CA THR A 52 -17.17 -14.60 15.86
C THR A 52 -16.34 -15.83 16.25
N SER A 53 -16.02 -16.70 15.29
CA SER A 53 -15.23 -17.90 15.57
C SER A 53 -13.78 -17.54 15.92
N ASN A 54 -13.23 -18.17 16.95
CA ASN A 54 -11.80 -18.06 17.30
C ASN A 54 -10.88 -18.36 16.10
N TRP A 55 -11.29 -19.29 15.24
CA TRP A 55 -10.55 -19.67 14.04
C TRP A 55 -10.44 -18.52 13.04
N PHE A 56 -11.49 -17.72 12.90
CA PHE A 56 -11.46 -16.55 12.02
C PHE A 56 -10.36 -15.59 12.44
N TYR A 57 -10.23 -15.28 13.73
CA TYR A 57 -9.17 -14.40 14.22
C TYR A 57 -7.76 -14.97 13.97
N VAL A 58 -7.55 -16.27 14.16
CA VAL A 58 -6.26 -16.91 13.88
C VAL A 58 -5.90 -16.82 12.39
N VAL A 59 -6.82 -17.24 11.51
CA VAL A 59 -6.61 -17.18 10.06
C VAL A 59 -6.45 -15.75 9.57
N PHE A 60 -7.23 -14.81 10.11
CA PHE A 60 -7.14 -13.40 9.79
C PHE A 60 -5.77 -12.83 10.16
N VAL A 61 -5.29 -13.07 11.39
CA VAL A 61 -3.99 -12.58 11.86
C VAL A 61 -2.84 -13.19 11.04
N VAL A 62 -2.84 -14.51 10.87
CA VAL A 62 -1.80 -15.21 10.08
C VAL A 62 -1.84 -14.78 8.62
N GLY A 63 -3.03 -14.69 8.03
CA GLY A 63 -3.25 -14.24 6.66
C GLY A 63 -2.81 -12.80 6.46
N TRP A 64 -3.13 -11.90 7.40
CA TRP A 64 -2.74 -10.50 7.37
C TRP A 64 -1.21 -10.35 7.35
N PHE A 65 -0.51 -11.03 8.26
CA PHE A 65 0.95 -11.02 8.29
C PHE A 65 1.57 -11.69 7.06
N GLY A 66 0.97 -12.77 6.57
CA GLY A 66 1.38 -13.43 5.33
C GLY A 66 1.31 -12.49 4.12
N VAL A 67 0.20 -11.77 3.96
CA VAL A 67 0.01 -10.77 2.90
C VAL A 67 1.01 -9.63 3.04
N CYS A 68 1.17 -9.06 4.24
CA CYS A 68 2.13 -7.98 4.47
C CYS A 68 3.57 -8.42 4.13
N TYR A 69 3.95 -9.64 4.53
CA TYR A 69 5.25 -10.22 4.19
C TYR A 69 5.43 -10.42 2.69
N GLY A 70 4.42 -10.97 2.01
CA GLY A 70 4.40 -11.15 0.56
C GLY A 70 4.60 -9.83 -0.18
N LEU A 71 3.83 -8.80 0.18
CA LEU A 71 3.96 -7.46 -0.40
C LEU A 71 5.34 -6.84 -0.14
N GLY A 72 5.93 -7.05 1.04
CA GLY A 72 7.30 -6.62 1.33
C GLY A 72 8.36 -7.32 0.46
N LYS A 73 8.12 -8.57 0.08
CA LYS A 73 9.00 -9.32 -0.83
C LYS A 73 8.82 -8.86 -2.28
N GLU A 74 7.58 -8.77 -2.75
CA GLU A 74 7.24 -8.40 -4.13
C GLU A 74 7.59 -6.96 -4.48
N SER A 75 7.47 -6.04 -3.51
CA SER A 75 7.90 -4.64 -3.67
C SER A 75 9.42 -4.48 -3.80
N GLY A 76 10.20 -5.50 -3.43
CA GLY A 76 11.66 -5.41 -3.28
C GLY A 76 12.11 -4.78 -1.96
N TRP A 77 11.18 -4.42 -1.07
CA TRP A 77 11.49 -3.83 0.23
C TRP A 77 12.40 -4.72 1.07
N GLN A 78 12.17 -6.03 1.08
CA GLN A 78 13.03 -6.96 1.81
C GLN A 78 14.47 -6.99 1.29
N ASN A 79 14.69 -6.76 -0.01
CA ASN A 79 16.03 -6.66 -0.58
C ASN A 79 16.70 -5.35 -0.19
N LEU A 80 15.98 -4.23 -0.23
CA LEU A 80 16.46 -2.95 0.31
C LEU A 80 16.82 -3.09 1.79
N ALA A 81 16.02 -3.81 2.57
CA ALA A 81 16.27 -4.07 3.98
C ALA A 81 17.49 -4.96 4.25
N LYS A 82 18.06 -5.67 3.26
CA LYS A 82 19.32 -6.39 3.48
C LYS A 82 20.50 -5.43 3.60
N ARG A 83 20.46 -4.33 2.85
CA ARG A 83 21.53 -3.33 2.78
C ARG A 83 21.29 -2.14 3.71
N TYR A 84 20.08 -1.59 3.66
CA TYR A 84 19.72 -0.32 4.27
C TYR A 84 18.93 -0.47 5.57
N ARG A 85 18.81 -1.69 6.12
CA ARG A 85 18.07 -1.86 7.38
C ARG A 85 18.74 -1.10 8.50
N LYS A 86 17.92 -0.33 9.21
CA LYS A 86 18.30 0.31 10.47
C LYS A 86 17.41 -0.20 11.60
N ASN A 87 18.02 -0.65 12.69
CA ASN A 87 17.31 -1.39 13.72
C ASN A 87 16.57 -0.52 14.75
N ASN A 88 16.80 0.79 14.84
CA ASN A 88 15.98 1.71 15.64
C ASN A 88 16.34 3.18 15.35
N ASP A 89 15.31 4.04 15.32
CA ASP A 89 15.45 5.50 15.26
C ASP A 89 14.43 6.15 16.19
N TRP A 90 14.71 6.10 17.49
CA TRP A 90 13.83 6.67 18.50
C TRP A 90 13.88 8.22 18.52
N GLY A 91 14.84 8.82 17.81
CA GLY A 91 15.02 10.28 17.74
C GLY A 91 14.47 10.96 16.48
N LEU A 92 13.81 10.24 15.57
CA LEU A 92 13.26 10.79 14.31
C LEU A 92 11.73 10.78 14.28
N GLU A 93 11.05 10.39 15.36
CA GLU A 93 9.59 10.26 15.37
C GLU A 93 8.85 11.54 14.98
N GLU A 94 9.39 12.70 15.38
CA GLU A 94 8.83 14.03 15.10
C GLU A 94 9.00 14.48 13.63
N SER A 95 9.89 13.86 12.86
CA SER A 95 10.15 14.22 11.45
C SER A 95 9.51 13.29 10.43
N PHE A 96 8.86 12.21 10.87
CA PHE A 96 8.16 11.31 9.95
C PHE A 96 6.84 11.90 9.46
N ARG A 97 6.73 12.06 8.15
CA ARG A 97 5.48 12.36 7.47
C ARG A 97 4.89 11.10 6.87
N ILE A 98 3.59 10.90 7.08
CA ILE A 98 2.83 9.84 6.43
C ILE A 98 2.49 10.33 5.03
N GLY A 99 2.72 9.50 4.03
CA GLY A 99 2.43 9.80 2.65
C GLY A 99 2.25 8.55 1.80
N SER A 100 2.13 8.79 0.51
CA SER A 100 1.97 7.75 -0.49
C SER A 100 3.24 7.60 -1.34
N GLY A 101 3.49 6.38 -1.83
CA GLY A 101 4.67 6.11 -2.63
C GLY A 101 4.60 4.80 -3.40
N TYR A 102 5.59 4.58 -4.26
CA TYR A 102 5.85 3.30 -4.91
C TYR A 102 7.19 2.76 -4.44
N ILE A 103 7.19 1.47 -4.09
CA ILE A 103 8.41 0.69 -3.86
C ILE A 103 8.35 -0.48 -4.82
N GLY A 104 9.21 -0.43 -5.84
CA GLY A 104 9.12 -1.33 -6.99
C GLY A 104 7.77 -1.12 -7.69
N LYS A 105 7.00 -2.20 -7.82
CA LYS A 105 5.67 -2.19 -8.45
C LYS A 105 4.51 -2.00 -7.48
N ILE A 106 4.78 -2.05 -6.17
CA ILE A 106 3.74 -1.99 -5.14
C ILE A 106 3.53 -0.55 -4.71
N ARG A 107 2.25 -0.15 -4.65
CA ARG A 107 1.83 1.16 -4.15
C ARG A 107 1.58 1.09 -2.65
N HIS A 108 2.27 1.94 -1.90
CA HIS A 108 2.05 2.14 -0.47
C HIS A 108 1.25 3.43 -0.31
N ASN A 109 -0.09 3.32 -0.27
CA ASN A 109 -0.98 4.50 -0.21
C ASN A 109 -1.33 4.86 1.24
N GLY A 110 -0.87 6.01 1.73
CA GLY A 110 -1.17 6.49 3.08
C GLY A 110 -0.55 5.68 4.22
N ILE A 111 0.37 4.75 3.91
CA ILE A 111 1.01 3.88 4.90
C ILE A 111 2.53 4.09 4.99
N LEU A 112 3.11 4.83 4.05
CA LEU A 112 4.55 5.07 3.99
C LEU A 112 4.90 6.27 4.88
N LYS A 113 5.76 6.05 5.87
CA LYS A 113 6.34 7.10 6.70
C LYS A 113 7.73 7.42 6.20
N VAL A 114 7.95 8.68 5.88
CA VAL A 114 9.20 9.19 5.34
C VAL A 114 9.74 10.29 6.24
N ALA A 115 11.03 10.25 6.54
CA ALA A 115 11.76 11.35 7.18
C ALA A 115 13.10 11.54 6.48
N ALA A 116 13.69 12.73 6.60
CA ALA A 116 15.04 12.99 6.08
C ALA A 116 15.84 13.79 7.11
N ASN A 117 17.16 13.64 7.02
CA ASN A 117 18.12 14.47 7.75
C ASN A 117 19.37 14.70 6.88
N ASN A 118 20.38 15.39 7.42
CA ASN A 118 21.63 15.68 6.71
C ASN A 118 22.42 14.43 6.26
N ARG A 119 22.13 13.24 6.80
CA ARG A 119 22.84 12.00 6.48
C ARG A 119 22.13 11.17 5.42
N GLY A 120 20.79 11.22 5.36
CA GLY A 120 20.03 10.43 4.41
C GLY A 120 18.53 10.45 4.63
N LEU A 121 17.88 9.53 3.93
CA LEU A 121 16.44 9.31 3.90
C LEU A 121 16.04 8.12 4.77
N TYR A 122 14.99 8.28 5.56
CA TYR A 122 14.40 7.23 6.39
C TYR A 122 13.03 6.83 5.85
N LEU A 123 12.80 5.53 5.76
CA LEU A 123 11.55 4.96 5.29
C LEU A 123 11.07 3.89 6.26
N ARG A 124 9.83 4.01 6.70
CA ARG A 124 9.16 2.98 7.51
C ARG A 124 7.71 2.83 7.09
N VAL A 125 7.10 1.69 7.37
CA VAL A 125 5.67 1.46 7.12
C VAL A 125 4.91 1.51 8.44
N LEU A 126 3.69 2.06 8.41
CA LEU A 126 2.77 2.10 9.54
C LEU A 126 2.44 0.69 10.06
N PHE A 127 2.29 0.54 11.37
CA PHE A 127 1.62 -0.62 11.94
C PHE A 127 0.12 -0.56 11.58
N PRO A 128 -0.54 -1.67 11.20
CA PRO A 128 -0.09 -3.08 11.22
C PRO A 128 0.55 -3.59 9.92
N PHE A 129 0.75 -2.74 8.90
CA PHE A 129 1.35 -3.11 7.61
C PHE A 129 2.87 -3.27 7.62
N LYS A 130 3.51 -2.98 8.75
CA LYS A 130 4.97 -3.01 8.95
C LYS A 130 5.58 -4.39 8.77
N PHE A 131 4.83 -5.47 8.95
CA PHE A 131 5.38 -6.83 8.84
C PHE A 131 5.91 -7.07 7.42
N GLY A 132 7.13 -7.60 7.30
CA GLY A 132 7.85 -7.70 6.00
C GLY A 132 8.50 -6.40 5.51
N HIS A 133 8.22 -5.26 6.14
CA HIS A 133 8.71 -3.93 5.77
C HIS A 133 9.62 -3.35 6.87
N LYS A 134 10.83 -3.89 7.00
CA LYS A 134 11.81 -3.40 7.99
C LYS A 134 12.16 -1.93 7.76
N ASN A 135 12.41 -1.17 8.81
CA ASN A 135 12.81 0.23 8.69
C ASN A 135 14.09 0.36 7.85
N LEU A 136 14.09 1.30 6.91
CA LEU A 136 15.20 1.57 6.01
C LEU A 136 15.81 2.94 6.30
N PHE A 137 17.13 3.02 6.19
CA PHE A 137 17.90 4.25 6.14
C PHE A 137 18.81 4.22 4.91
N ILE A 138 18.57 5.13 3.97
CA ILE A 138 19.30 5.25 2.72
C ILE A 138 20.16 6.51 2.81
N PRO A 139 21.50 6.39 2.89
CA PRO A 139 22.40 7.55 2.89
C PRO A 139 22.28 8.34 1.58
N TRP A 140 22.47 9.66 1.63
CA TRP A 140 22.41 10.49 0.41
C TRP A 140 23.47 10.09 -0.63
N GLN A 141 24.61 9.53 -0.20
CA GLN A 141 25.69 9.09 -1.09
C GLN A 141 25.31 7.88 -1.95
N GLU A 142 24.31 7.11 -1.54
CA GLU A 142 23.83 5.92 -2.26
C GLU A 142 22.73 6.24 -3.28
N ILE A 143 22.25 7.50 -3.26
CA ILE A 143 21.24 8.01 -4.17
C ILE A 143 21.95 8.62 -5.38
N SER A 144 21.64 8.12 -6.56
CA SER A 144 22.26 8.56 -7.81
C SER A 144 21.58 9.79 -8.40
N ALA A 145 20.24 9.86 -8.29
CA ALA A 145 19.45 10.95 -8.83
C ALA A 145 18.11 11.07 -8.08
N VAL A 146 17.61 12.29 -7.98
CA VAL A 146 16.26 12.58 -7.46
C VAL A 146 15.52 13.47 -8.45
N THR A 147 14.42 12.97 -9.00
CA THR A 147 13.57 13.73 -9.93
C THR A 147 12.21 14.04 -9.30
N LEU A 148 11.62 15.18 -9.66
CA LEU A 148 10.29 15.58 -9.22
C LEU A 148 9.25 15.21 -10.27
N GLU A 149 8.24 14.46 -9.87
CA GLU A 149 7.10 14.08 -10.69
C GLU A 149 5.80 14.66 -10.13
N SER A 150 4.99 15.26 -11.00
CA SER A 150 3.67 15.81 -10.66
C SER A 150 2.65 14.67 -10.66
N GLY A 151 2.43 14.06 -9.49
CA GLY A 151 1.50 12.93 -9.31
C GLY A 151 2.17 11.56 -9.24
N LEU A 152 1.40 10.58 -8.74
CA LEU A 152 1.86 9.22 -8.50
C LEU A 152 1.34 8.29 -9.59
N PHE A 153 2.17 8.06 -10.60
CA PHE A 153 1.81 7.24 -11.76
C PHE A 153 2.42 5.85 -11.71
N SER A 154 1.68 4.84 -12.16
CA SER A 154 2.26 3.51 -12.41
C SER A 154 3.23 3.54 -13.60
N GLU A 155 4.16 2.60 -13.65
CA GLU A 155 5.10 2.41 -14.77
C GLU A 155 4.35 2.23 -16.10
N ASN A 156 3.20 1.54 -16.05
CA ASN A 156 2.37 1.27 -17.22
C ASN A 156 1.44 2.43 -17.61
N THR A 157 1.50 3.57 -16.93
CA THR A 157 0.58 4.69 -17.22
C THR A 157 0.97 5.34 -18.55
N PRO A 158 0.09 5.34 -19.56
CA PRO A 158 0.37 5.98 -20.84
C PRO A 158 0.76 7.46 -20.69
N GLY A 159 1.71 7.92 -21.52
CA GLY A 159 2.23 9.29 -21.43
C GLY A 159 1.18 10.38 -21.61
N PHE A 160 0.13 10.13 -22.40
CA PHE A 160 -0.98 11.08 -22.60
C PHE A 160 -1.79 11.30 -21.31
N LEU A 161 -2.04 10.25 -20.51
CA LEU A 161 -2.72 10.39 -19.21
C LEU A 161 -1.87 11.19 -18.22
N LYS A 162 -0.55 10.95 -18.21
CA LYS A 162 0.36 11.74 -17.37
C LYS A 162 0.30 13.22 -17.73
N ARG A 163 0.32 13.56 -19.03
CA ARG A 163 0.23 14.95 -19.52
C ARG A 163 -1.09 15.62 -19.13
N MET A 164 -2.22 14.91 -19.23
CA MET A 164 -3.53 15.45 -18.86
C MET A 164 -3.70 15.61 -17.34
N ALA A 165 -3.15 14.69 -16.54
CA ALA A 165 -3.25 14.74 -15.09
C ALA A 165 -2.26 15.71 -14.44
N LYS A 166 -1.16 16.04 -15.14
CA LYS A 166 -0.10 16.96 -14.66
C LYS A 166 -0.63 18.30 -14.11
N PRO A 167 -1.49 19.05 -14.81
CA PRO A 167 -2.03 20.33 -14.31
C PRO A 167 -3.00 20.16 -13.14
N VAL A 168 -3.60 18.98 -12.96
CA VAL A 168 -4.57 18.69 -11.89
C VAL A 168 -3.87 18.16 -10.62
N SER A 169 -2.69 17.58 -10.76
CA SER A 169 -1.96 16.97 -9.66
C SER A 169 -1.30 18.03 -8.78
N LYS A 170 -1.94 18.34 -7.65
CA LYS A 170 -1.39 19.24 -6.63
C LYS A 170 -0.28 18.61 -5.78
N THR A 171 -0.06 17.30 -5.91
CA THR A 171 0.87 16.56 -5.06
C THR A 171 2.10 16.15 -5.86
N GLU A 172 3.27 16.62 -5.42
CA GLU A 172 4.54 16.25 -6.00
C GLU A 172 5.10 14.99 -5.35
N TYR A 173 5.84 14.22 -6.15
CA TYR A 173 6.51 13.00 -5.73
C TYR A 173 7.97 13.05 -6.14
N LEU A 174 8.85 12.59 -5.26
CA LEU A 174 10.27 12.42 -5.51
C LEU A 174 10.48 10.99 -6.03
N ASN A 175 11.04 10.86 -7.22
CA ASN A 175 11.49 9.59 -7.76
C ASN A 175 13.00 9.50 -7.53
N ILE A 176 13.39 8.51 -6.74
CA ILE A 176 14.74 8.33 -6.22
C ILE A 176 15.34 7.11 -6.89
N GLN A 177 16.52 7.28 -7.48
CA GLN A 177 17.31 6.20 -8.04
C GLN A 177 18.48 5.89 -7.11
N LEU A 178 18.75 4.59 -6.92
CA LEU A 178 19.83 4.10 -6.05
C LEU A 178 20.95 3.53 -6.90
N HIS A 179 22.21 3.76 -6.49
CA HIS A 179 23.38 3.24 -7.19
C HIS A 179 23.39 1.71 -7.27
N GLU A 180 23.20 1.03 -6.14
CA GLU A 180 23.22 -0.45 -6.08
C GLU A 180 21.95 -1.10 -6.66
N PHE A 181 20.84 -0.35 -6.73
CA PHE A 181 19.55 -0.89 -7.15
C PHE A 181 18.89 0.00 -8.22
N PRO A 182 19.47 0.13 -9.42
CA PRO A 182 18.98 1.07 -10.44
C PRO A 182 17.58 0.72 -10.97
N LYS A 183 17.20 -0.56 -10.90
CA LYS A 183 15.86 -1.04 -11.28
C LYS A 183 14.82 -0.93 -10.16
N GLN A 184 15.27 -0.68 -8.92
CA GLN A 184 14.37 -0.58 -7.79
C GLN A 184 13.75 0.81 -7.77
N ARG A 185 12.50 0.90 -8.21
CA ARG A 185 11.74 2.14 -8.14
C ARG A 185 11.52 2.55 -6.67
N LEU A 186 11.81 3.81 -6.37
CA LEU A 186 11.54 4.43 -5.08
C LEU A 186 10.88 5.79 -5.32
N THR A 187 9.55 5.81 -5.32
CA THR A 187 8.79 7.05 -5.45
C THR A 187 8.16 7.39 -4.11
N ILE A 188 8.41 8.57 -3.58
CA ILE A 188 7.90 9.02 -2.29
C ILE A 188 7.19 10.36 -2.44
N GLN A 189 6.16 10.62 -1.65
CA GLN A 189 5.51 11.93 -1.64
C GLN A 189 6.51 13.01 -1.18
N SER A 190 6.58 14.09 -1.96
CA SER A 190 7.40 15.25 -1.63
C SER A 190 6.83 15.98 -0.41
N SER A 191 7.72 16.52 0.42
CA SER A 191 7.35 17.43 1.51
C SER A 191 8.44 18.48 1.69
N GLU A 192 8.08 19.65 2.23
CA GLU A 192 9.02 20.74 2.47
C GLU A 192 10.22 20.30 3.32
N GLN A 193 9.97 19.46 4.33
CA GLN A 193 11.02 18.89 5.18
C GLN A 193 11.96 17.99 4.37
N LEU A 194 11.43 17.15 3.46
CA LEU A 194 12.25 16.30 2.61
C LEU A 194 13.10 17.14 1.65
N ILE A 195 12.49 18.09 0.94
CA ILE A 195 13.17 18.95 -0.03
C ILE A 195 14.34 19.71 0.62
N ARG A 196 14.17 20.18 1.86
CA ARG A 196 15.20 20.93 2.58
C ARG A 196 16.50 20.16 2.80
N TYR A 197 16.43 18.83 2.94
CA TYR A 197 17.58 17.99 3.24
C TYR A 197 18.22 17.34 2.00
N ILE A 198 17.59 17.47 0.82
CA ILE A 198 18.16 16.93 -0.42
C ILE A 198 19.38 17.77 -0.81
N PRO A 199 20.57 17.14 -0.99
CA PRO A 199 21.74 17.82 -1.53
C PRO A 199 21.45 18.43 -2.91
N LYS A 200 21.90 19.67 -3.14
CA LYS A 200 21.70 20.39 -4.41
C LYS A 200 22.24 19.59 -5.62
N THR A 201 23.36 18.90 -5.44
CA THR A 201 23.99 18.06 -6.46
C THR A 201 23.09 16.94 -6.99
N LEU A 202 22.14 16.45 -6.20
CA LEU A 202 21.17 15.41 -6.61
C LEU A 202 19.91 15.99 -7.26
N ARG A 203 19.70 17.31 -7.13
CA ARG A 203 18.56 18.03 -7.69
C ARG A 203 18.85 18.49 -9.12
N ASP A 204 20.09 18.85 -9.39
CA ASP A 204 20.54 19.37 -10.69
C ASP A 204 20.77 18.25 -11.73
N SER A 205 20.89 16.99 -11.30
CA SER A 205 20.91 15.81 -12.19
C SER A 205 19.57 15.48 -12.86
N ALA A 206 18.55 16.32 -12.64
CA ALA A 206 17.19 16.18 -13.17
C ALA A 206 16.84 17.19 -14.28
N GLU A 207 17.75 18.12 -14.61
CA GLU A 207 17.68 19.00 -15.79
C GLU A 207 18.35 18.36 -17.01
#